data_AF-A0AAW2DQS5-F1
#
_entry.id   AF-A0AAW2DQS5-F1
#
_cell.length_a   1.000
_cell.length_b   1.000
_cell.length_c   1.000
_cell.angle_alpha   90.00
_cell.angle_beta   90.00
_cell.angle_gamma   90.00
#
_symmetry.space_group_name_H-M   'P 1'
#
loop_
_entity.id
_entity.type
_entity.pdbx_description
1 polymer ?
#
loop_
_entity_poly.entity_id
_entity_poly.type
_entity_poly.pdbx_seq_one_letter_code
_entity_poly.pdbx_strand_id
1 'polypeptide(L)'
;MLLLNGFGCKDPKMVNASDFSSSGLHITGNTSNPAGSRVTPMTATQIPGHNSLGISTVRIDYAPWGINPPHTHPRATEILTVVEGSLEVGRSKSGGVITIANSVFGSKPHIPSDILAKAFQVDNNVVNYIQSNF
;
A
#
# COMPACT_ATOMS: atom_id res chain seq x y z
N MET A 1 1.85 23.25 -16.45
CA MET A 1 1.47 22.00 -15.76
C MET A 1 0.06 22.19 -15.22
N LEU A 2 -0.91 21.40 -15.67
CA LEU A 2 -2.27 21.49 -15.13
C LEU A 2 -2.34 20.65 -13.86
N LEU A 3 -2.73 21.27 -12.73
CA LEU A 3 -2.93 20.57 -11.47
C LEU A 3 -4.42 20.32 -11.28
N LEU A 4 -4.80 19.06 -11.13
CA LEU A 4 -6.19 18.63 -10.98
C LEU A 4 -6.28 17.48 -9.97
N ASN A 5 -7.46 17.26 -9.41
CA ASN A 5 -7.72 16.12 -8.52
C ASN A 5 -7.92 14.86 -9.38
N GLY A 6 -6.98 13.91 -9.30
CA GLY A 6 -6.98 12.69 -10.13
C GLY A 6 -6.08 12.80 -11.36
N PHE A 7 -6.54 12.28 -12.51
CA PHE A 7 -5.80 12.29 -13.78
C PHE A 7 -6.59 13.00 -14.88
N GLY A 8 -5.88 13.64 -15.81
CA GLY A 8 -6.48 14.17 -17.02
C GLY A 8 -7.06 13.04 -17.88
N CYS A 9 -8.22 13.26 -18.48
CA CYS A 9 -8.91 12.26 -19.29
C CYS A 9 -8.41 12.27 -20.74
N LYS A 10 -8.32 11.08 -21.33
CA LYS A 10 -8.12 10.89 -22.77
C LYS A 10 -9.37 11.35 -23.53
N ASP A 11 -9.20 11.84 -24.77
CA ASP A 11 -10.34 12.13 -25.65
C ASP A 11 -11.19 10.85 -25.80
N PRO A 12 -12.51 10.89 -25.49
CA PRO A 12 -13.39 9.74 -25.61
C PRO A 12 -13.35 9.04 -26.98
N LYS A 13 -13.05 9.77 -28.06
CA LYS A 13 -12.93 9.21 -29.42
C LYS A 13 -11.65 8.38 -29.62
N MET A 14 -10.66 8.55 -28.76
CA MET A 14 -9.37 7.86 -28.80
C MET A 14 -9.30 6.69 -27.80
N VAL A 15 -10.33 6.53 -26.97
CA VAL A 15 -10.43 5.45 -25.98
C VAL A 15 -10.62 4.11 -26.68
N ASN A 16 -9.95 3.07 -26.19
CA ASN A 16 -10.08 1.71 -26.69
C ASN A 16 -10.01 0.69 -25.55
N ALA A 17 -10.19 -0.59 -25.88
CA ALA A 17 -10.28 -1.67 -24.89
C ALA A 17 -9.02 -1.81 -24.01
N SER A 18 -7.83 -1.49 -24.53
CA SER A 18 -6.59 -1.62 -23.75
C SER A 18 -6.51 -0.59 -22.62
N ASP A 19 -7.23 0.54 -22.71
CA ASP A 19 -7.30 1.53 -21.64
C ASP A 19 -8.02 0.96 -20.38
N PHE A 20 -8.79 -0.14 -20.51
CA PHE A 20 -9.54 -0.78 -19.42
C PHE A 20 -8.97 -2.15 -19.00
N SER A 21 -7.86 -2.58 -19.59
CA SER A 21 -7.29 -3.89 -19.32
C SER A 21 -5.85 -3.78 -18.83
N SER A 22 -5.48 -4.62 -17.88
CA SER A 22 -4.08 -4.81 -17.50
C SER A 22 -3.81 -6.28 -17.24
N SER A 23 -2.61 -6.73 -17.58
CA SER A 23 -2.12 -8.07 -17.30
C SER A 23 -1.26 -8.07 -16.04
N GLY A 24 -0.88 -9.25 -15.54
CA GLY A 24 0.00 -9.38 -14.39
C GLY A 24 -0.68 -9.82 -13.09
N LEU A 25 -2.01 -9.63 -12.94
CA LEU A 25 -2.72 -10.22 -11.77
C LEU A 25 -2.79 -11.75 -11.81
N HIS A 26 -2.53 -12.37 -12.96
CA HIS A 26 -2.42 -13.84 -13.08
C HIS A 26 -1.02 -14.35 -12.70
N ILE A 27 -0.04 -13.47 -12.54
CA ILE A 27 1.34 -13.81 -12.22
C ILE A 27 1.54 -13.66 -10.72
N THR A 28 2.06 -14.69 -10.07
CA THR A 28 2.45 -14.64 -8.65
C THR A 28 3.58 -13.64 -8.45
N GLY A 29 3.40 -12.72 -7.50
CA GLY A 29 4.42 -11.77 -7.09
C GLY A 29 5.62 -12.43 -6.40
N ASN A 30 6.82 -11.83 -6.54
CA ASN A 30 8.01 -12.28 -5.83
C ASN A 30 7.94 -11.93 -4.33
N THR A 31 7.83 -12.95 -3.49
CA THR A 31 7.73 -12.85 -2.02
C THR A 31 9.06 -13.04 -1.29
N SER A 32 10.19 -13.22 -2.01
CA SER A 32 11.54 -13.29 -1.44
C SER A 32 12.04 -11.90 -1.01
N ASN A 33 11.38 -11.33 -0.01
CA ASN A 33 11.66 -10.02 0.57
C ASN A 33 11.38 -10.04 2.09
N PRO A 34 11.84 -9.05 2.87
CA PRO A 34 11.73 -9.09 4.33
C PRO A 34 10.30 -9.19 4.87
N ALA A 35 9.29 -8.71 4.14
CA ALA A 35 7.89 -8.83 4.54
C ALA A 35 7.30 -10.22 4.21
N GLY A 36 7.92 -10.98 3.31
CA GLY A 36 7.39 -12.26 2.83
C GLY A 36 6.11 -12.11 2.01
N SER A 37 5.77 -10.90 1.55
CA SER A 37 4.55 -10.62 0.77
C SER A 37 4.83 -9.69 -0.41
N ARG A 38 3.94 -9.71 -1.40
CA ARG A 38 4.04 -8.83 -2.57
C ARG A 38 2.66 -8.29 -2.93
N VAL A 39 2.55 -6.96 -2.90
CA VAL A 39 1.36 -6.22 -3.31
C VAL A 39 1.49 -5.83 -4.78
N THR A 40 0.52 -6.21 -5.61
CA THR A 40 0.44 -5.89 -7.04
C THR A 40 -0.79 -5.03 -7.31
N PRO A 41 -0.64 -3.69 -7.37
CA PRO A 41 -1.77 -2.77 -7.47
C PRO A 41 -2.29 -2.63 -8.91
N MET A 42 -3.60 -2.47 -9.05
CA MET A 42 -4.32 -2.13 -10.28
C MET A 42 -5.21 -0.90 -10.03
N THR A 43 -4.54 0.25 -9.94
CA THR A 43 -5.17 1.57 -9.77
C THR A 43 -5.34 2.30 -11.11
N ALA A 44 -5.89 3.52 -11.11
CA ALA A 44 -5.98 4.37 -12.30
C ALA A 44 -4.61 4.64 -12.98
N THR A 45 -3.49 4.43 -12.27
CA THR A 45 -2.15 4.51 -12.86
C THR A 45 -1.83 3.30 -13.75
N GLN A 46 -2.30 2.10 -13.41
CA GLN A 46 -2.07 0.87 -14.18
C GLN A 46 -3.21 0.56 -15.15
N ILE A 47 -4.45 0.94 -14.80
CA ILE A 47 -5.65 0.77 -15.62
C ILE A 47 -6.29 2.15 -15.78
N PRO A 48 -5.92 2.92 -16.82
CA PRO A 48 -6.42 4.30 -17.02
C PRO A 48 -7.95 4.42 -16.97
N GLY A 49 -8.65 3.38 -17.44
CA GLY A 49 -10.10 3.28 -17.41
C GLY A 49 -10.72 3.26 -16.01
N HIS A 50 -9.95 3.03 -14.94
CA HIS A 50 -10.43 3.18 -13.57
C HIS A 50 -10.56 4.65 -13.13
N ASN A 51 -9.99 5.61 -13.88
CA ASN A 51 -10.10 7.03 -13.55
C ASN A 51 -11.58 7.43 -13.43
N SER A 52 -11.93 8.17 -12.38
CA SER A 52 -13.30 8.59 -12.01
C SER A 52 -14.31 7.49 -11.59
N LEU A 53 -13.98 6.19 -11.70
CA LEU A 53 -14.92 5.10 -11.36
C LEU A 53 -15.01 4.77 -9.87
N GLY A 54 -14.10 5.30 -9.05
CA GLY A 54 -14.10 5.06 -7.60
C GLY A 54 -13.70 3.64 -7.18
N ILE A 55 -13.13 2.86 -8.10
CA ILE A 55 -12.68 1.49 -7.84
C ILE A 55 -11.18 1.32 -8.09
N SER A 56 -10.59 0.38 -7.37
CA SER A 56 -9.23 -0.10 -7.57
C SER A 56 -9.14 -1.53 -7.06
N THR A 57 -8.23 -2.31 -7.62
CA THR A 57 -8.02 -3.71 -7.21
C THR A 57 -6.54 -3.93 -6.91
N VAL A 58 -6.26 -4.94 -6.10
CA VAL A 58 -4.91 -5.37 -5.77
C VAL A 58 -4.90 -6.89 -5.64
N ARG A 59 -3.82 -7.53 -6.10
CA ARG A 59 -3.49 -8.90 -5.71
C ARG A 59 -2.38 -8.84 -4.68
N ILE A 60 -2.50 -9.67 -3.65
CA ILE A 60 -1.44 -9.81 -2.64
C ILE A 60 -1.05 -11.28 -2.59
N ASP A 61 0.22 -11.56 -2.84
CA ASP A 61 0.81 -12.88 -2.69
C ASP A 61 1.59 -12.94 -1.37
N TYR A 62 1.44 -14.03 -0.62
CA TYR A 62 2.10 -14.26 0.65
C TYR A 62 2.91 -15.56 0.59
N ALA A 63 4.16 -15.52 1.04
CA ALA A 63 4.88 -16.73 1.46
C ALA A 63 4.34 -17.21 2.82
N PRO A 64 4.60 -18.47 3.23
CA PRO A 64 4.33 -18.90 4.60
C PRO A 64 4.93 -17.93 5.62
N TRP A 65 4.13 -17.49 6.60
CA TRP A 65 4.48 -16.48 7.62
C TRP A 65 4.73 -15.06 7.09
N GLY A 66 4.50 -14.81 5.79
CA GLY A 66 4.55 -13.48 5.21
C GLY A 66 3.47 -12.56 5.80
N ILE A 67 3.80 -11.28 5.90
CA ILE A 67 2.90 -10.25 6.43
C ILE A 67 2.69 -9.15 5.39
N ASN A 68 1.50 -8.58 5.38
CA ASN A 68 1.29 -7.25 4.81
C ASN A 68 1.26 -6.31 6.01
N PRO A 69 2.33 -5.54 6.25
CA PRO A 69 2.48 -4.78 7.49
C PRO A 69 1.26 -3.89 7.77
N PRO A 70 1.01 -3.54 9.04
CA PRO A 70 -0.08 -2.65 9.41
C PRO A 70 -0.07 -1.37 8.56
N HIS A 71 -1.16 -1.20 7.82
CA HIS A 71 -1.42 -0.05 6.97
C HIS A 71 -2.92 0.28 7.01
N THR A 72 -3.32 1.41 6.47
CA THR A 72 -4.71 1.85 6.43
C THR A 72 -5.11 2.16 4.96
N HIS A 73 -6.29 2.71 4.61
CA HIS A 73 -6.56 3.31 3.26
C HIS A 73 -7.31 4.65 3.44
N PRO A 74 -6.80 5.86 3.04
CA PRO A 74 -7.29 7.14 3.61
C PRO A 74 -8.61 7.57 3.01
N ARG A 75 -8.88 7.07 1.81
CA ARG A 75 -9.94 7.50 0.91
C ARG A 75 -10.71 6.31 0.34
N ALA A 76 -10.52 5.12 0.92
CA ALA A 76 -11.15 3.89 0.44
C ALA A 76 -11.37 2.92 1.60
N THR A 77 -12.45 2.14 1.49
CA THR A 77 -12.62 0.91 2.26
C THR A 77 -12.09 -0.25 1.43
N GLU A 78 -11.54 -1.26 2.11
CA GLU A 78 -11.03 -2.47 1.47
C GLU A 78 -11.98 -3.66 1.73
N ILE A 79 -12.15 -4.50 0.72
CA ILE A 79 -12.81 -5.80 0.80
C ILE A 79 -11.80 -6.83 0.26
N LEU A 80 -11.51 -7.86 1.06
CA LEU A 80 -10.56 -8.92 0.71
C LEU A 80 -11.29 -10.21 0.33
N THR A 81 -10.73 -10.95 -0.62
CA THR A 81 -11.16 -12.31 -0.97
C THR A 81 -9.91 -13.19 -1.03
N VAL A 82 -9.90 -14.27 -0.25
CA VAL A 82 -8.82 -15.25 -0.29
C VAL A 82 -9.09 -16.22 -1.43
N VAL A 83 -8.20 -16.24 -2.42
CA VAL A 83 -8.31 -17.11 -3.60
C VAL A 83 -7.66 -18.47 -3.33
N GLU A 84 -6.60 -18.51 -2.53
CA GLU A 84 -5.84 -19.72 -2.19
C GLU A 84 -5.23 -19.61 -0.79
N GLY A 85 -5.18 -20.73 -0.06
CA GLY A 85 -4.58 -20.82 1.27
C GLY A 85 -5.49 -20.34 2.41
N SER A 86 -4.89 -19.81 3.47
CA SER A 86 -5.59 -19.25 4.62
C SER A 86 -4.84 -18.01 5.10
N LEU A 87 -5.59 -16.98 5.49
CA LEU A 87 -5.04 -15.68 5.87
C LEU A 87 -5.68 -15.20 7.16
N GLU A 88 -4.84 -14.87 8.15
CA GLU A 88 -5.28 -14.18 9.35
C GLU A 88 -5.35 -12.67 9.08
N VAL A 89 -6.49 -12.05 9.38
CA VAL A 89 -6.75 -10.64 9.10
C VAL A 89 -7.16 -9.92 10.37
N GLY A 90 -6.39 -8.90 10.75
CA GLY A 90 -6.74 -7.95 11.80
C GLY A 90 -7.17 -6.61 11.20
N ARG A 91 -8.28 -6.04 11.69
CA ARG A 91 -8.74 -4.69 11.32
C ARG A 91 -8.82 -3.78 12.54
N SER A 92 -8.20 -2.60 12.45
CA SER A 92 -8.37 -1.49 13.38
C SER A 92 -9.08 -0.32 12.68
N LYS A 93 -9.72 0.57 13.44
CA LYS A 93 -10.40 1.75 12.87
C LYS A 93 -9.37 2.86 12.63
N SER A 94 -8.84 2.93 11.42
CA SER A 94 -7.97 4.03 10.96
C SER A 94 -8.00 4.10 9.43
N GLY A 95 -8.01 5.30 8.84
CA GLY A 95 -8.00 5.51 7.39
C GLY A 95 -6.65 6.02 6.90
N GLY A 96 -6.03 5.39 5.90
CA GLY A 96 -4.73 5.82 5.29
C GLY A 96 -3.79 4.78 4.64
N VAL A 97 -3.48 4.68 3.33
CA VAL A 97 -2.39 3.73 2.91
C VAL A 97 -1.07 4.31 3.30
N ILE A 98 -0.63 3.89 4.45
CA ILE A 98 0.47 4.39 5.23
C ILE A 98 0.97 3.15 5.96
N THR A 99 2.08 2.58 5.51
CA THR A 99 2.78 1.57 6.31
C THR A 99 3.21 2.27 7.59
N ILE A 100 2.55 1.93 8.71
CA ILE A 100 2.69 2.69 9.96
C ILE A 100 4.15 2.76 10.39
N ALA A 101 4.86 1.64 10.29
CA ALA A 101 6.27 1.58 10.66
C ALA A 101 7.16 2.49 9.78
N ASN A 102 7.07 2.42 8.45
CA ASN A 102 7.86 3.29 7.57
C ASN A 102 7.50 4.77 7.77
N SER A 103 6.25 5.11 8.03
CA SER A 103 5.85 6.50 8.21
C SER A 103 6.24 7.10 9.55
N VAL A 104 6.42 6.28 10.58
CA VAL A 104 6.84 6.73 11.92
C VAL A 104 8.36 6.64 12.09
N PHE A 105 8.97 5.52 11.68
CA PHE A 105 10.39 5.22 11.93
C PHE A 105 11.29 5.41 10.71
N GLY A 106 10.74 5.38 9.49
CA GLY A 106 11.50 5.56 8.23
C GLY A 106 11.18 6.86 7.47
N SER A 107 10.53 7.84 8.12
CA SER A 107 10.14 9.10 7.47
C SER A 107 11.36 9.92 7.05
N LYS A 108 11.23 10.73 6.00
CA LYS A 108 12.28 11.67 5.57
C LYS A 108 11.72 13.10 5.52
N PRO A 109 12.23 14.04 6.35
CA PRO A 109 13.24 13.86 7.41
C PRO A 109 12.75 12.95 8.55
N HIS A 110 13.69 12.40 9.32
CA HIS A 110 13.37 11.54 10.47
C HIS A 110 12.62 12.33 11.54
N ILE A 111 11.63 11.70 12.17
CA ILE A 111 11.06 12.22 13.42
C ILE A 111 12.15 12.09 14.50
N PRO A 112 12.44 13.16 15.27
CA PRO A 112 13.43 13.13 16.34
C PRO A 112 13.20 12.00 17.34
N SER A 113 14.27 11.33 17.76
CA SER A 113 14.18 10.13 18.59
C SER A 113 13.63 10.42 19.98
N ASP A 114 13.84 11.61 20.54
CA ASP A 114 13.28 12.05 21.82
C ASP A 114 11.76 12.20 21.79
N ILE A 115 11.20 12.68 20.68
CA ILE A 115 9.76 12.77 20.45
C ILE A 115 9.16 11.36 20.40
N LEU A 116 9.75 10.45 19.62
CA LEU A 116 9.28 9.08 19.49
C LEU A 116 9.45 8.30 20.81
N ALA A 117 10.57 8.46 21.50
CA ALA A 117 10.84 7.86 22.80
C ALA A 117 9.75 8.24 23.81
N LYS A 118 9.40 9.52 23.85
CA LYS A 118 8.30 10.02 24.69
C LYS A 118 6.93 9.49 24.26
N ALA A 119 6.65 9.44 22.96
CA ALA A 119 5.37 8.97 22.43
C ALA A 119 5.12 7.48 22.68
N PHE A 120 6.16 6.66 22.51
CA PHE A 120 6.10 5.21 22.68
C PHE A 120 6.51 4.74 24.08
N GLN A 121 6.91 5.67 24.97
CA GLN A 121 7.33 5.40 26.34
C GLN A 121 8.50 4.40 26.41
N VAL A 122 9.51 4.62 25.56
CA VAL A 122 10.73 3.80 25.46
C VAL A 122 11.98 4.69 25.47
N ASP A 123 13.16 4.09 25.61
CA ASP A 123 14.43 4.81 25.54
C ASP A 123 14.82 5.20 24.11
N ASN A 124 15.59 6.29 23.98
CA ASN A 124 16.15 6.75 22.70
C ASN A 124 16.94 5.65 21.96
N ASN A 125 17.63 4.78 22.70
CA ASN A 125 18.40 3.68 22.10
C ASN A 125 17.49 2.67 21.38
N VAL A 126 16.31 2.40 21.94
CA VAL A 126 15.31 1.52 21.31
C VAL A 126 14.79 2.17 20.03
N VAL A 127 14.47 3.47 20.07
CA VAL A 127 14.01 4.20 18.88
C VAL A 127 15.07 4.21 17.78
N ASN A 128 16.32 4.56 18.13
CA ASN A 128 17.43 4.60 17.16
C ASN A 128 17.66 3.22 16.54
N TYR A 129 17.57 2.16 17.34
CA TYR A 129 17.64 0.79 16.83
C TYR A 129 16.50 0.51 15.84
N ILE A 130 15.25 0.82 16.18
CA ILE A 130 14.11 0.61 15.27
C ILE A 130 14.30 1.42 13.98
N GLN A 131 14.62 2.71 14.06
CA GLN A 131 14.86 3.58 12.90
C GLN A 131 15.99 3.05 12.00
N SER A 132 17.00 2.36 12.54
CA SER A 132 18.07 1.77 11.73
C SER A 132 17.63 0.60 10.83
N ASN A 133 16.42 0.07 11.03
CA ASN A 133 15.84 -0.99 10.22
C ASN A 133 14.96 -0.48 9.06
N PHE A 134 14.82 0.85 8.90
CA PHE A 134 13.95 1.50 7.89
C PHE A 134 14.72 2.52 7.05
#